data_AF-A0A0L0QL09-F1
#
_entry.id   AF-A0A0L0QL09-F1
#
_cell.length_a   1.000
_cell.length_b   1.000
_cell.length_c   1.000
_cell.angle_alpha   90.00
_cell.angle_beta   90.00
_cell.angle_gamma   90.00
#
_symmetry.space_group_name_H-M   'P 1'
#
loop_
_entity.id
_entity.type
_entity.pdbx_description
1 polymer ?
#
loop_
_entity_poly.entity_id
_entity_poly.type
_entity_poly.pdbx_seq_one_letter_code
_entity_poly.pdbx_strand_id
1 'polypeptide(L)'
;MVNSSDIPRPESIDFFEKSIRQHNKVIDLKKLNEYYYSIELDDGRNYKIYLTNIYTVSLADVMEFSSTYDIDAIVTISSWNGYTLEAKEYSQSIGKGLFLFGELMGALNFAKPEEYFSGYHDGEKYYDGVR
;
A
#
# COMPACT_ATOMS: atom_id res chain seq x y z
N MET A 1 10.47 -15.53 -9.21
CA MET A 1 10.61 -16.30 -7.96
C MET A 1 10.50 -15.29 -6.83
N VAL A 2 9.52 -15.43 -5.93
CA VAL A 2 9.39 -14.54 -4.78
C VAL A 2 10.60 -14.75 -3.87
N ASN A 3 11.40 -13.73 -3.60
CA ASN A 3 12.47 -13.88 -2.61
C ASN A 3 11.83 -13.98 -1.23
N SER A 4 12.37 -14.85 -0.38
CA SER A 4 11.87 -14.98 1.00
C SER A 4 12.00 -13.68 1.80
N SER A 5 12.91 -12.78 1.42
CA SER A 5 13.04 -11.44 1.99
C SER A 5 11.84 -10.54 1.68
N ASP A 6 11.15 -10.79 0.57
CA ASP A 6 10.05 -9.96 0.07
C ASP A 6 8.72 -10.32 0.74
N ILE A 7 8.74 -11.36 1.58
CA ILE A 7 7.60 -11.83 2.37
C ILE A 7 7.54 -11.04 3.69
N PRO A 8 6.39 -10.44 4.03
CA PRO A 8 6.19 -9.80 5.33
C PRO A 8 6.46 -10.76 6.50
N ARG A 9 7.20 -10.28 7.50
CA ARG A 9 7.42 -11.05 8.73
C ARG A 9 6.11 -11.18 9.53
N PRO A 10 5.91 -12.26 10.30
CA PRO A 10 4.70 -12.44 11.11
C PRO A 10 4.38 -11.24 12.02
N GLU A 11 5.40 -10.62 12.60
CA GLU A 11 5.23 -9.44 13.46
C GLU A 11 4.77 -8.21 12.67
N SER A 12 5.24 -8.07 11.42
CA SER A 12 4.80 -7.00 10.52
C SER A 12 3.34 -7.20 10.09
N ILE A 13 2.94 -8.45 9.85
CA ILE A 13 1.54 -8.80 9.54
C ILE A 13 0.64 -8.49 10.73
N ASP A 14 1.01 -8.94 11.93
CA ASP A 14 0.24 -8.67 13.16
C ASP A 14 0.12 -7.16 13.44
N PHE A 15 1.21 -6.41 13.28
CA PHE A 15 1.21 -4.96 13.39
C PHE A 15 0.27 -4.31 12.37
N PHE A 16 0.34 -4.72 11.10
CA PHE A 16 -0.52 -4.24 10.03
C PHE A 16 -1.99 -4.52 10.34
N GLU A 17 -2.35 -5.77 10.65
CA GLU A 17 -3.74 -6.17 10.89
C GLU A 17 -4.34 -5.43 12.10
N LYS A 18 -3.59 -5.30 13.20
CA LYS A 18 -4.03 -4.56 14.40
C LYS A 18 -4.23 -3.08 14.11
N SER A 19 -3.27 -2.46 13.42
CA SER A 19 -3.29 -1.02 13.16
C SER A 19 -4.41 -0.63 12.19
N ILE A 20 -4.64 -1.43 11.13
CA ILE A 20 -5.75 -1.19 10.19
C ILE A 20 -7.10 -1.29 10.89
N ARG A 21 -7.29 -2.30 11.75
CA ARG A 21 -8.55 -2.46 12.52
C ARG A 21 -8.81 -1.32 13.51
N GLN A 22 -7.78 -0.57 13.89
CA GLN A 22 -7.91 0.59 14.79
C GLN A 22 -8.13 1.90 14.03
N HIS A 23 -7.99 1.91 12.70
CA HIS A 23 -8.21 3.11 11.89
C HIS A 23 -9.69 3.49 11.89
N ASN A 24 -10.01 4.74 12.21
CA ASN A 24 -11.39 5.24 12.36
C ASN A 24 -12.26 5.12 11.09
N LYS A 25 -11.63 5.05 9.91
CA LYS A 25 -12.29 4.84 8.61
C LYS A 25 -12.55 3.38 8.26
N VAL A 26 -12.09 2.44 9.08
CA VAL A 26 -12.19 1.00 8.79
C VAL A 26 -13.29 0.38 9.64
N ILE A 27 -14.20 -0.32 8.97
CA ILE A 27 -15.28 -1.10 9.60
C ILE A 27 -14.84 -2.54 9.82
N ASP A 28 -14.21 -3.15 8.83
CA ASP A 28 -13.64 -4.50 8.93
C ASP A 28 -12.39 -4.66 8.06
N LEU A 29 -11.57 -5.65 8.44
CA LEU A 29 -10.44 -6.14 7.67
C LEU A 29 -10.63 -7.63 7.42
N LYS A 30 -10.82 -7.99 6.16
CA LYS A 30 -10.94 -9.39 5.73
C LYS A 30 -9.66 -9.86 5.06
N LYS A 31 -9.10 -10.95 5.57
CA LYS A 31 -7.99 -11.66 4.93
C LYS A 31 -8.53 -12.54 3.80
N LEU A 32 -8.13 -12.24 2.56
CA LEU A 32 -8.54 -13.00 1.37
C LEU A 32 -7.55 -14.14 1.07
N ASN A 33 -6.26 -13.89 1.30
CA ASN A 33 -5.17 -14.87 1.28
C ASN A 33 -4.05 -14.40 2.23
N GLU A 34 -2.92 -15.10 2.28
CA GLU A 34 -1.83 -14.87 3.25
C GLU A 34 -1.36 -13.41 3.35
N TYR A 35 -1.26 -12.70 2.22
CA TYR A 35 -0.82 -11.30 2.14
C TYR A 35 -1.81 -10.37 1.42
N TYR A 36 -3.02 -10.85 1.15
CA TYR A 36 -4.01 -10.13 0.36
C TYR A 36 -5.26 -9.89 1.21
N TYR A 37 -5.67 -8.63 1.32
CA TYR A 37 -6.71 -8.18 2.25
C TYR A 37 -7.75 -7.34 1.53
N SER A 38 -8.97 -7.32 2.06
CA SER A 38 -10.03 -6.37 1.73
C SER A 38 -10.35 -5.55 2.97
N ILE A 39 -10.22 -4.23 2.86
CA ILE A 39 -10.60 -3.28 3.91
C ILE A 39 -12.00 -2.78 3.59
N GLU A 40 -12.94 -2.97 4.50
CA GLU A 40 -14.26 -2.35 4.42
C GLU A 40 -14.20 -0.97 5.08
N LEU A 41 -14.51 0.08 4.33
CA LEU A 41 -14.47 1.46 4.79
C LEU A 41 -15.83 1.97 5.28
N ASP A 42 -15.82 2.98 6.14
CA ASP A 42 -17.02 3.60 6.74
C ASP A 42 -17.96 4.26 5.72
N ASP A 43 -17.45 4.52 4.51
CA ASP A 43 -18.21 5.03 3.36
C ASP A 43 -18.76 3.93 2.44
N GLY A 44 -18.61 2.66 2.83
CA GLY A 44 -19.13 1.48 2.12
C GLY A 44 -18.23 0.97 0.99
N ARG A 45 -17.09 1.62 0.71
CA ARG A 45 -16.12 1.11 -0.26
C ARG A 45 -15.38 -0.09 0.31
N ASN A 46 -15.00 -1.02 -0.57
CA ASN A 46 -14.03 -2.06 -0.27
C ASN A 46 -12.70 -1.70 -0.95
N TYR A 47 -11.61 -1.73 -0.20
CA TYR A 47 -10.28 -1.39 -0.68
C TYR A 47 -9.34 -2.59 -0.51
N LYS A 48 -8.96 -3.20 -1.63
CA LYS A 48 -8.20 -4.44 -1.69
C LYS A 48 -6.71 -4.12 -1.76
N ILE A 49 -5.93 -4.71 -0.86
CA ILE A 49 -4.50 -4.41 -0.77
C ILE A 49 -3.64 -5.65 -0.73
N TYR A 50 -2.50 -5.58 -1.40
CA TYR A 50 -1.45 -6.60 -1.31
C TYR A 50 -0.32 -6.09 -0.42
N LEU A 51 0.01 -6.87 0.62
CA LEU A 51 1.08 -6.58 1.57
C LEU A 51 2.37 -7.29 1.14
N THR A 52 3.48 -6.55 1.05
CA THR A 52 4.79 -7.10 0.67
C THR A 52 5.89 -6.52 1.55
N ASN A 53 7.07 -7.14 1.56
CA ASN A 53 8.28 -6.63 2.22
C ASN A 53 9.42 -6.34 1.22
N ILE A 54 9.08 -6.10 -0.05
CA ILE A 54 10.07 -5.66 -1.05
C ILE A 54 10.73 -4.35 -0.59
N TYR A 55 12.07 -4.37 -0.50
CA TYR A 55 12.87 -3.24 0.00
C TYR A 55 12.66 -1.96 -0.82
N THR A 56 12.69 -2.05 -2.15
CA THR A 56 12.34 -0.94 -3.04
C THR A 56 11.42 -1.47 -4.13
N VAL A 57 10.13 -1.12 -4.06
CA VAL A 57 9.16 -1.52 -5.10
C VAL A 57 9.44 -0.74 -6.38
N SER A 58 9.68 -1.47 -7.47
CA SER A 58 9.97 -0.95 -8.80
C SER A 58 8.73 -0.89 -9.69
N LEU A 59 8.86 -0.26 -10.86
CA LEU A 59 7.81 -0.26 -11.88
C LEU A 59 7.42 -1.69 -12.28
N ALA A 60 8.40 -2.58 -12.46
CA ALA A 60 8.17 -3.96 -12.85
C ALA A 60 7.34 -4.71 -11.80
N ASP A 61 7.62 -4.49 -10.52
CA ASP A 61 6.85 -5.09 -9.42
C ASP A 61 5.39 -4.62 -9.46
N VAL A 62 5.15 -3.31 -9.66
CA VAL A 62 3.79 -2.76 -9.78
C VAL A 62 3.04 -3.41 -10.95
N MET A 63 3.69 -3.59 -12.10
CA MET A 63 3.09 -4.25 -13.27
C MET A 63 2.76 -5.72 -12.99
N GLU A 64 3.67 -6.45 -12.34
CA GLU A 64 3.47 -7.86 -11.97
C GLU A 64 2.30 -8.02 -10.99
N PHE A 65 2.29 -7.26 -9.89
CA PHE A 65 1.21 -7.33 -8.90
C PHE A 65 -0.14 -6.94 -9.50
N SER A 66 -0.17 -5.87 -10.30
CA SER A 66 -1.41 -5.36 -10.89
C SER A 66 -1.99 -6.25 -11.98
N SER A 67 -1.15 -7.05 -12.65
CA SER A 67 -1.62 -8.05 -13.64
C SER A 67 -1.99 -9.39 -13.00
N THR A 68 -1.37 -9.72 -11.86
CA THR A 68 -1.59 -11.00 -11.16
C THR A 68 -2.77 -10.95 -10.20
N TYR A 69 -3.00 -9.81 -9.54
CA TYR A 69 -4.00 -9.65 -8.49
C TYR A 69 -4.96 -8.51 -8.80
N ASP A 70 -6.23 -8.70 -8.44
CA ASP A 70 -7.26 -7.66 -8.47
C ASP A 70 -7.13 -6.74 -7.25
N ILE A 71 -6.09 -5.91 -7.23
CA ILE A 71 -5.75 -5.04 -6.08
C ILE A 71 -6.07 -3.58 -6.37
N ASP A 72 -6.41 -2.81 -5.33
CA ASP A 72 -6.49 -1.35 -5.37
C ASP A 72 -5.17 -0.71 -4.93
N ALA A 73 -4.37 -1.39 -4.10
CA ALA A 73 -3.03 -0.92 -3.72
C ALA A 73 -2.02 -2.01 -3.39
N ILE A 74 -0.74 -1.63 -3.51
CA ILE A 74 0.43 -2.36 -3.01
C ILE A 74 0.97 -1.60 -1.78
N VAL A 75 1.27 -2.34 -0.73
CA VAL A 75 1.80 -1.78 0.52
C VAL A 75 3.08 -2.52 0.86
N THR A 76 4.20 -1.80 0.89
CA THR A 76 5.46 -2.37 1.37
C THR A 76 5.66 -2.05 2.86
N ILE A 77 5.94 -3.09 3.65
CA ILE A 77 5.95 -3.00 5.12
C ILE A 77 7.34 -3.21 5.73
N SER A 78 8.01 -2.11 6.01
CA SER A 78 9.17 -2.02 6.92
C SER A 78 9.62 -0.56 6.93
N SER A 79 10.18 -0.08 8.04
CA SER A 79 10.72 1.29 8.12
C SER A 79 11.86 1.53 7.12
N TRP A 80 12.49 0.45 6.64
CA TRP A 80 13.57 0.48 5.66
C TRP A 80 13.09 0.27 4.24
N ASN A 81 11.79 0.15 3.98
CA ASN A 81 11.31 -0.05 2.62
C ASN A 81 10.99 1.29 1.95
N GLY A 82 10.84 1.24 0.64
CA GLY A 82 10.47 2.36 -0.21
C GLY A 82 10.00 1.88 -1.58
N TYR A 83 9.93 2.81 -2.51
CA TYR A 83 9.59 2.57 -3.90
C TYR A 83 10.25 3.63 -4.78
N THR A 84 10.41 3.33 -6.06
CA THR A 84 10.90 4.33 -7.01
C THR A 84 9.79 5.34 -7.32
N LEU A 85 10.17 6.57 -7.66
CA LEU A 85 9.21 7.59 -8.10
C LEU A 85 8.39 7.10 -9.31
N GLU A 86 9.06 6.47 -10.27
CA GLU A 86 8.41 5.89 -11.46
C GLU A 86 7.35 4.84 -11.10
N ALA A 87 7.61 3.98 -10.11
CA ALA A 87 6.64 3.00 -9.65
C ALA A 87 5.39 3.68 -9.05
N LYS A 88 5.60 4.73 -8.26
CA LYS A 88 4.51 5.52 -7.65
C LYS A 88 3.67 6.20 -8.71
N GLU A 89 4.30 6.96 -9.60
CA GLU A 89 3.60 7.69 -10.67
C GLU A 89 2.85 6.75 -11.61
N TYR A 90 3.48 5.63 -11.99
CA TYR A 90 2.81 4.62 -12.80
C TYR A 90 1.61 4.01 -12.09
N SER A 91 1.74 3.61 -10.82
CA SER A 91 0.63 3.05 -10.04
C SER A 91 -0.57 4.00 -10.03
N GLN A 92 -0.34 5.30 -9.80
CA GLN A 92 -1.39 6.32 -9.81
C GLN A 92 -2.01 6.48 -11.20
N SER A 93 -1.21 6.44 -12.26
CA SER A 93 -1.71 6.57 -13.64
C SER A 93 -2.69 5.45 -14.04
N ILE A 94 -2.58 4.28 -13.40
CA ILE A 94 -3.49 3.14 -13.61
C ILE A 94 -4.55 3.03 -12.51
N GLY A 95 -4.72 4.06 -11.68
CA GLY A 95 -5.74 4.11 -10.63
C GLY A 95 -5.45 3.20 -9.43
N LYS A 96 -4.17 2.90 -9.15
CA LYS A 96 -3.75 2.05 -8.02
C LYS A 96 -2.84 2.80 -7.05
N GLY A 97 -2.94 2.42 -5.78
CA GLY A 97 -2.09 2.94 -4.72
C GLY A 97 -0.76 2.19 -4.62
N LEU A 98 0.30 2.92 -4.29
CA LEU A 98 1.58 2.38 -3.83
C LEU A 98 2.00 3.16 -2.59
N PHE A 99 2.17 2.45 -1.47
CA PHE A 99 2.31 3.08 -0.17
C PHE A 99 3.37 2.41 0.72
N LEU A 100 4.04 3.24 1.51
CA LEU A 100 4.49 2.81 2.83
C LEU A 100 3.28 2.63 3.75
N PHE A 101 3.42 1.84 4.82
CA PHE A 101 2.33 1.64 5.78
C PHE A 101 1.77 2.97 6.33
N GLY A 102 2.64 3.93 6.69
CA GLY A 102 2.22 5.25 7.17
C GLY A 102 1.42 6.05 6.13
N GLU A 103 1.82 5.97 4.85
CA GLU A 103 1.11 6.64 3.76
C GLU A 103 -0.27 6.02 3.52
N LEU A 104 -0.40 4.69 3.62
CA LEU A 104 -1.69 4.02 3.55
C LEU A 104 -2.62 4.55 4.64
N MET A 105 -2.15 4.63 5.89
CA MET A 105 -2.96 5.13 7.01
C MET A 105 -3.44 6.57 6.75
N GLY A 106 -2.63 7.43 6.15
CA GLY A 106 -3.07 8.74 5.68
C GLY A 106 -4.10 8.65 4.54
N ALA A 107 -3.80 7.86 3.52
CA ALA A 107 -4.58 7.71 2.29
C ALA A 107 -6.02 7.22 2.53
N LEU A 108 -6.24 6.36 3.52
CA LEU A 108 -7.58 5.84 3.87
C LEU A 108 -8.57 6.93 4.31
N ASN A 109 -8.10 8.14 4.63
CA ASN A 109 -8.97 9.27 4.95
C ASN A 109 -9.56 9.97 3.72
N PHE A 110 -9.17 9.55 2.51
CA PHE A 110 -9.58 10.20 1.26
C PHE A 110 -10.50 9.31 0.41
N ALA A 111 -11.36 9.95 -0.39
CA ALA A 111 -12.24 9.27 -1.33
C ALA A 111 -11.47 8.56 -2.47
N LYS A 112 -10.24 9.01 -2.74
CA LYS A 112 -9.31 8.44 -3.72
C LYS A 112 -7.94 8.20 -3.08
N PRO A 113 -7.77 7.13 -2.30
CA PRO A 113 -6.51 6.85 -1.61
C PRO A 113 -5.31 6.77 -2.57
N GLU A 114 -5.50 6.27 -3.79
CA GLU A 114 -4.47 6.15 -4.82
C GLU A 114 -3.79 7.49 -5.15
N GLU A 115 -4.52 8.60 -5.11
CA GLU A 115 -3.99 9.94 -5.40
C GLU A 115 -3.16 10.54 -4.25
N TYR A 116 -3.03 9.83 -3.11
CA TYR A 116 -2.33 10.32 -1.91
C TYR A 116 -0.84 10.58 -2.15
N PHE A 117 -0.37 11.70 -1.60
CA PHE A 117 1.01 12.15 -1.51
C PHE A 117 1.31 12.61 -0.08
N SER A 118 2.57 12.53 0.35
CA SER A 118 2.97 12.77 1.74
C SER A 118 2.99 14.26 2.12
N GLY A 119 3.20 15.15 1.14
CA GLY A 119 3.05 16.58 1.33
C GLY A 119 3.61 17.39 0.16
N TYR A 120 3.94 18.66 0.43
CA TYR A 120 4.62 19.53 -0.52
C TYR A 120 6.03 19.88 -0.05
N HIS A 121 6.99 19.85 -0.97
CA HIS A 121 8.35 20.36 -0.79
C HIS A 121 8.67 21.26 -1.99
N ASP A 122 9.01 22.52 -1.73
CA ASP A 122 9.27 23.54 -2.76
C ASP A 122 8.18 23.69 -3.85
N GLY A 123 6.92 23.46 -3.45
CA GLY A 123 5.76 23.56 -4.34
C GLY A 123 5.47 22.31 -5.17
N GLU A 124 6.32 21.29 -5.09
CA GLU A 124 6.12 19.98 -5.71
C GLU A 124 5.61 18.97 -4.70
N LYS A 125 4.81 18.00 -5.19
CA LYS A 125 4.36 16.89 -4.34
C LYS A 125 5.57 16.03 -3.99
N TYR A 126 5.67 15.60 -2.74
CA TYR A 126 6.65 14.59 -2.33
C TYR A 126 5.96 13.38 -1.68
N TYR A 127 6.70 12.29 -1.62
CA TYR A 127 6.28 11.00 -1.09
C TYR A 127 7.36 10.47 -0.15
N ASP A 128 7.01 10.03 1.05
CA ASP A 128 7.97 9.53 2.04
C ASP A 128 8.68 8.25 1.57
N GLY A 129 8.02 7.49 0.71
CA GLY A 129 8.53 6.22 0.19
C GLY A 129 9.52 6.35 -0.97
N VAL A 130 9.67 7.53 -1.59
CA VAL A 130 10.52 7.69 -2.78
C VAL A 130 12.00 7.58 -2.40
N ARG A 131 12.71 6.69 -3.10
CA ARG A 131 14.15 6.43 -2.95
C ARG A 131 14.82 6.15 -4.28
#